data_AF-A0A1M6ELT8-F1
#
_entry.id   AF-A0A1M6ELT8-F1
#
_cell.length_a   1.000
_cell.length_b   1.000
_cell.length_c   1.000
_cell.angle_alpha   90.00
_cell.angle_beta   90.00
_cell.angle_gamma   90.00
#
_symmetry.space_group_name_H-M   'P 1'
#
loop_
_entity.id
_entity.type
_entity.pdbx_description
1 polymer ?
#
loop_
_entity_poly.entity_id
_entity_poly.type
_entity_poly.pdbx_seq_one_letter_code
_entity_poly.pdbx_strand_id
1 'polypeptide(L)'
;MKYSTLKKWLGGSLLLCINLMFAQQHIVYHNNFDQLATGQYNEEEAKEALNVNFCKGADEGRVFISEFQNKGNVLKVKYPKGKVKTNDSGMHTKLFWNHYDTFEELYFSYNVYIPEDFEFRAGAKLPGLSYQTRDRNMSLRLMWRYDGLLEFYNHFETRPSWDGWTASVNWSLLDPYDEPGGPQPDQVKLKKGAWNHIEVYHKLNTPGENDGIMRGWLNGELAIDITDNGDYRQNGQEDIQLNSIYLSTFFGGSSDAFKPTKDQYAYFDDLIVSKTRVGYDDSGDENDSSLSVSFKTPSTDLTVQEGYDLDIEVNATDEENGIQEVRLYIDDTFVRRERFYPYTWGHDRSPNPEEVNGLAEGMHLIKAIATNRRGETKETSIILTVENNNACDFALPDTRGIPGLDNVYYNNVHIMGNRAPNFLSNFVNFSVKWNPIYDELSKFALITNDGFPNWYVDFSNTAEFQLKNEHPEITLRNTGVAGLDDSYWVTLENGELILKSKNNGTLICFSNSSQAPLCMQGDRQKVTSISNTQNLRPYPNPAKNSIAIDNLPPTTDQVNVMNINGEVVLSLPVSIKQSDVRVSLEELPSGMYFLEVISDTQNVKTRFIKQ
;
A
#
# COMPACT_ATOMS: atom_id res chain seq x y z
N MET A 1 -21.38 -43.40 -35.18
CA MET A 1 -20.47 -43.89 -34.12
C MET A 1 -19.18 -43.08 -34.26
N LYS A 2 -19.06 -41.91 -33.61
CA LYS A 2 -18.58 -41.66 -32.22
C LYS A 2 -17.09 -42.04 -32.10
N TYR A 3 -16.09 -41.18 -31.88
CA TYR A 3 -15.91 -39.98 -31.03
C TYR A 3 -14.86 -39.02 -31.68
N SER A 4 -15.11 -37.71 -31.81
CA SER A 4 -14.48 -36.58 -31.07
C SER A 4 -13.03 -36.83 -30.58
N THR A 5 -12.02 -35.97 -30.72
CA THR A 5 -12.00 -34.49 -30.72
C THR A 5 -10.59 -34.05 -31.13
N LEU A 6 -10.48 -33.17 -32.12
CA LEU A 6 -9.25 -32.43 -32.44
C LEU A 6 -9.44 -31.01 -31.87
N LYS A 7 -8.89 -30.71 -30.70
CA LYS A 7 -8.73 -29.33 -30.19
C LYS A 7 -7.81 -29.31 -28.96
N LYS A 8 -6.97 -28.28 -28.92
CA LYS A 8 -6.11 -27.78 -27.82
C LYS A 8 -4.68 -28.33 -27.75
N TRP A 9 -3.82 -27.73 -28.57
CA TRP A 9 -2.43 -27.45 -28.23
C TRP A 9 -2.18 -25.96 -28.54
N LEU A 10 -2.40 -25.12 -27.53
CA LEU A 10 -2.02 -23.70 -27.42
C LEU A 10 -2.60 -23.23 -26.07
N GLY A 11 -1.76 -23.10 -25.05
CA GLY A 11 -2.24 -22.67 -23.72
C GLY A 11 -1.22 -22.71 -22.57
N GLY A 12 -0.01 -23.23 -22.79
CA GLY A 12 1.01 -23.35 -21.73
C GLY A 12 2.02 -22.21 -21.65
N SER A 13 2.16 -21.39 -22.69
CA SER A 13 3.18 -20.32 -22.74
C SER A 13 2.61 -18.91 -22.61
N LEU A 14 1.34 -18.76 -22.22
CA LEU A 14 0.70 -17.45 -22.08
C LEU A 14 0.60 -16.98 -20.62
N LEU A 15 0.52 -17.87 -19.62
CA LEU A 15 0.27 -17.45 -18.23
C LEU A 15 1.50 -16.93 -17.47
N LEU A 16 2.73 -17.30 -17.84
CA LEU A 16 3.93 -16.71 -17.23
C LEU A 16 4.30 -15.35 -17.87
N CYS A 17 3.75 -15.04 -19.04
CA CYS A 17 3.86 -13.70 -19.65
C CYS A 17 2.77 -12.75 -19.16
N ILE A 18 1.63 -13.23 -18.64
CA ILE A 18 0.52 -12.35 -18.23
C ILE A 18 0.79 -11.65 -16.88
N ASN A 19 1.47 -12.30 -15.92
CA ASN A 19 1.80 -11.63 -14.64
C ASN A 19 2.97 -10.64 -14.73
N LEU A 20 3.86 -10.80 -15.72
CA LEU A 20 4.85 -9.76 -16.08
C LEU A 20 4.20 -8.62 -16.90
N MET A 21 3.11 -8.89 -17.62
CA MET A 21 2.38 -7.87 -18.40
C MET A 21 1.51 -6.94 -17.55
N PHE A 22 1.02 -7.36 -16.38
CA PHE A 22 0.22 -6.47 -15.52
C PHE A 22 1.06 -5.42 -14.77
N ALA A 23 2.27 -5.76 -14.29
CA ALA A 23 3.21 -4.77 -13.74
C ALA A 23 3.77 -3.82 -14.82
N GLN A 24 3.90 -4.30 -16.06
CA GLN A 24 4.28 -3.48 -17.22
C GLN A 24 3.18 -2.54 -17.72
N GLN A 25 1.93 -2.64 -17.25
CA GLN A 25 0.82 -1.86 -17.81
C GLN A 25 0.82 -0.38 -17.36
N HIS A 26 1.54 -0.07 -16.27
CA HIS A 26 1.61 1.28 -15.69
C HIS A 26 2.95 1.99 -15.91
N ILE A 27 4.04 1.25 -16.17
CA ILE A 27 5.36 1.83 -16.45
C ILE A 27 5.38 2.38 -17.88
N VAL A 28 5.66 3.68 -18.01
CA VAL A 28 5.78 4.41 -19.27
C VAL A 28 7.23 4.45 -19.75
N TYR A 29 8.17 4.56 -18.82
CA TYR A 29 9.61 4.57 -19.09
C TYR A 29 10.35 3.90 -17.95
N HIS A 30 11.40 3.14 -18.26
CA HIS A 30 12.32 2.60 -17.27
C HIS A 30 13.74 2.52 -17.84
N ASN A 31 14.71 3.02 -17.08
CA ASN A 31 16.13 2.84 -17.36
C ASN A 31 16.95 2.78 -16.07
N ASN A 32 17.53 1.62 -15.79
CA ASN A 32 18.42 1.35 -14.66
C ASN A 32 19.89 1.17 -15.10
N PHE A 33 20.22 1.51 -16.36
CA PHE A 33 21.58 1.51 -16.93
C PHE A 33 22.37 0.17 -16.94
N ASP A 34 21.87 -0.91 -16.33
CA ASP A 34 22.52 -2.23 -16.24
C ASP A 34 22.90 -2.83 -17.59
N GLN A 35 22.13 -2.52 -18.63
CA GLN A 35 22.39 -2.97 -19.99
C GLN A 35 23.56 -2.25 -20.68
N LEU A 36 24.05 -1.14 -20.12
CA LEU A 36 25.07 -0.29 -20.72
C LEU A 36 26.48 -0.71 -20.31
N ALA A 37 27.45 -0.52 -21.20
CA ALA A 37 28.85 -0.80 -20.91
C ALA A 37 29.42 0.27 -19.96
N THR A 38 30.22 -0.15 -18.98
CA THR A 38 30.92 0.82 -18.11
C THR A 38 31.96 1.61 -18.89
N GLY A 39 32.09 2.91 -18.62
CA GLY A 39 33.07 3.77 -19.26
C GLY A 39 32.65 5.22 -19.31
N GLN A 40 33.54 6.07 -19.85
CA GLN A 40 33.18 7.43 -20.25
C GLN A 40 32.48 7.37 -21.61
N TYR A 41 31.43 8.16 -21.76
CA TYR A 41 30.66 8.26 -23.00
C TYR A 41 30.92 9.60 -23.67
N ASN A 42 31.24 9.58 -24.97
CA ASN A 42 31.16 10.75 -25.85
C ASN A 42 29.71 11.00 -26.30
N GLU A 43 29.44 12.10 -27.03
CA GLU A 43 28.07 12.48 -27.39
C GLU A 43 27.37 11.44 -28.27
N GLU A 44 28.06 10.83 -29.24
CA GLU A 44 27.45 9.80 -30.10
C GLU A 44 27.14 8.52 -29.32
N GLU A 45 28.06 8.08 -28.46
CA GLU A 45 27.83 6.93 -27.57
C GLU A 45 26.66 7.17 -26.62
N ALA A 46 26.57 8.38 -26.04
CA ALA A 46 25.49 8.74 -25.12
C ALA A 46 24.14 8.84 -25.83
N LYS A 47 24.12 9.39 -27.05
CA LYS A 47 22.91 9.43 -27.90
C LYS A 47 22.40 8.05 -28.21
N GLU A 48 23.28 7.12 -28.58
CA GLU A 48 22.92 5.73 -28.86
C GLU A 48 22.42 5.02 -27.59
N ALA A 49 23.18 5.11 -26.49
CA ALA A 49 22.87 4.40 -25.25
C ALA A 49 21.57 4.86 -24.56
N LEU A 50 21.28 6.16 -24.62
CA LEU A 50 20.09 6.73 -23.99
C LEU A 50 18.93 6.94 -24.98
N ASN A 51 19.15 6.65 -26.26
CA ASN A 51 18.23 6.93 -27.36
C ASN A 51 17.75 8.40 -27.38
N VAL A 52 18.72 9.33 -27.41
CA VAL A 52 18.48 10.78 -27.33
C VAL A 52 19.06 11.52 -28.53
N ASN A 53 18.56 12.73 -28.78
CA ASN A 53 19.01 13.54 -29.92
C ASN A 53 20.30 14.32 -29.65
N PHE A 54 20.63 14.56 -28.38
CA PHE A 54 21.82 15.29 -27.95
C PHE A 54 22.18 14.89 -26.52
N CYS A 55 23.43 15.06 -26.11
CA CYS A 55 23.84 14.86 -24.72
C CYS A 55 24.99 15.80 -24.36
N LYS A 56 24.65 17.03 -23.92
CA LYS A 56 25.70 17.96 -23.48
C LYS A 56 26.35 17.43 -22.22
N GLY A 57 27.67 17.52 -22.14
CA GLY A 57 28.46 16.94 -21.08
C GLY A 57 29.29 15.75 -21.54
N ALA A 58 28.81 15.00 -22.53
CA ALA A 58 29.44 13.75 -22.93
C ALA A 58 30.81 14.01 -23.62
N ASP A 59 30.85 14.85 -24.66
CA ASP A 59 32.10 15.21 -25.35
C ASP A 59 33.10 15.95 -24.45
N GLU A 60 32.63 16.65 -23.41
CA GLU A 60 33.52 17.28 -22.42
C GLU A 60 33.96 16.31 -21.31
N GLY A 61 33.64 15.02 -21.42
CA GLY A 61 34.06 13.97 -20.51
C GLY A 61 33.39 14.03 -19.14
N ARG A 62 32.10 14.37 -19.10
CA ARG A 62 31.32 14.48 -17.85
C ARG A 62 30.27 13.38 -17.65
N VAL A 63 30.07 12.51 -18.64
CA VAL A 63 29.05 11.46 -18.62
C VAL A 63 29.73 10.10 -18.61
N PHE A 64 29.37 9.27 -17.62
CA PHE A 64 29.94 7.95 -17.43
C PHE A 64 28.84 6.96 -17.04
N ILE A 65 29.01 5.70 -17.46
CA ILE A 65 28.36 4.57 -16.81
C ILE A 65 29.40 3.89 -15.94
N SER A 66 29.09 3.65 -14.67
CA SER A 66 30.01 3.03 -13.72
C SER A 66 29.31 1.97 -12.88
N GLU A 67 29.98 0.86 -12.62
CA GLU A 67 29.53 -0.07 -11.59
C GLU A 67 29.52 0.61 -10.21
N PHE A 68 28.41 0.45 -9.49
CA PHE A 68 28.23 0.86 -8.11
C PHE A 68 27.98 -0.38 -7.26
N GLN A 69 28.70 -0.49 -6.14
CA GLN A 69 28.62 -1.65 -5.27
C GLN A 69 27.17 -1.87 -4.82
N ASN A 70 26.66 -3.09 -5.01
CA ASN A 70 25.29 -3.53 -4.66
C ASN A 70 24.13 -2.88 -5.43
N LYS A 71 24.39 -2.06 -6.45
CA LYS A 71 23.36 -1.43 -7.31
C LYS A 71 23.45 -1.80 -8.79
N GLY A 72 24.60 -2.24 -9.28
CA GLY A 72 24.79 -2.52 -10.71
C GLY A 72 25.41 -1.34 -11.43
N ASN A 73 25.04 -1.11 -12.69
CA ASN A 73 25.57 0.04 -13.44
C ASN A 73 24.74 1.28 -13.19
N VAL A 74 25.40 2.40 -12.93
CA VAL A 74 24.73 3.68 -12.65
C VAL A 74 25.24 4.79 -13.57
N LEU A 75 24.40 5.79 -13.81
CA LEU A 75 24.80 7.00 -14.51
C LEU A 75 25.58 7.91 -13.56
N LYS A 76 26.89 8.04 -13.80
CA LYS A 76 27.77 8.94 -13.06
C LYS A 76 27.99 10.24 -13.83
N VAL A 77 27.69 11.37 -13.18
CA VAL A 77 27.80 12.71 -13.77
C VAL A 77 28.85 13.54 -13.05
N LYS A 78 29.77 14.13 -13.81
CA LYS A 78 30.82 15.02 -13.30
C LYS A 78 30.39 16.49 -13.34
N TYR A 79 30.61 17.20 -12.24
CA TYR A 79 30.53 18.65 -12.15
C TYR A 79 31.95 19.22 -11.94
N PRO A 80 32.58 19.81 -12.98
CA PRO A 80 33.94 20.28 -12.85
C PRO A 80 34.08 21.44 -11.87
N LYS A 81 35.23 21.48 -11.17
CA LYS A 81 35.63 22.57 -10.28
C LYS A 81 35.43 23.94 -10.94
N GLY A 82 34.81 24.86 -10.23
CA GLY A 82 34.67 26.25 -10.66
C GLY A 82 33.64 26.47 -11.78
N LYS A 83 32.98 25.42 -12.27
CA LYS A 83 32.06 25.48 -13.41
C LYS A 83 30.59 25.45 -12.98
N VAL A 84 29.78 26.22 -13.70
CA VAL A 84 28.33 26.36 -13.52
C VAL A 84 27.67 26.40 -14.91
N LYS A 85 26.34 26.28 -14.96
CA LYS A 85 25.53 26.24 -16.19
C LYS A 85 25.77 24.99 -17.04
N THR A 86 24.80 24.70 -17.91
CA THR A 86 24.76 23.48 -18.72
C THR A 86 25.98 23.27 -19.61
N ASN A 87 26.57 24.35 -20.15
CA ASN A 87 27.73 24.23 -21.05
C ASN A 87 28.99 23.73 -20.32
N ASP A 88 29.20 24.09 -19.05
CA ASP A 88 30.45 23.79 -18.34
C ASP A 88 30.30 22.84 -17.14
N SER A 89 29.07 22.60 -16.65
CA SER A 89 28.80 21.78 -15.47
C SER A 89 27.76 20.69 -15.74
N GLY A 90 28.01 19.50 -15.21
CA GLY A 90 27.10 18.36 -15.23
C GLY A 90 26.71 17.87 -16.63
N MET A 91 25.47 17.43 -16.81
CA MET A 91 24.95 16.94 -18.08
C MET A 91 23.54 17.44 -18.40
N HIS A 92 23.18 17.34 -19.67
CA HIS A 92 21.89 17.80 -20.16
C HIS A 92 21.43 17.01 -21.38
N THR A 93 20.30 16.31 -21.25
CA THR A 93 19.60 15.62 -22.34
C THR A 93 18.10 15.55 -22.07
N LYS A 94 17.33 14.99 -23.01
CA LYS A 94 15.89 14.78 -22.93
C LYS A 94 15.57 13.36 -23.35
N LEU A 95 15.00 12.59 -22.42
CA LEU A 95 14.60 11.21 -22.66
C LEU A 95 13.11 11.21 -23.02
N PHE A 96 12.79 10.66 -24.19
CA PHE A 96 11.41 10.48 -24.64
C PHE A 96 11.09 8.99 -24.54
N TRP A 97 9.93 8.62 -23.98
CA TRP A 97 9.52 7.21 -23.92
C TRP A 97 9.08 6.69 -25.28
N ASN A 98 8.18 7.43 -25.96
CA ASN A 98 7.75 7.22 -27.33
C ASN A 98 7.21 8.54 -27.88
N HIS A 99 7.48 8.84 -29.16
CA HIS A 99 7.23 10.19 -29.72
C HIS A 99 5.74 10.57 -29.81
N TYR A 100 4.82 9.62 -29.68
CA TYR A 100 3.38 9.81 -29.86
C TYR A 100 2.56 9.76 -28.57
N ASP A 101 3.14 9.23 -27.48
CA ASP A 101 2.41 9.08 -26.22
C ASP A 101 2.60 10.33 -25.37
N THR A 102 1.48 10.94 -25.01
CA THR A 102 1.43 12.10 -24.14
C THR A 102 0.45 11.85 -23.00
N PHE A 103 0.72 12.44 -21.83
CA PHE A 103 -0.04 12.17 -20.61
C PHE A 103 -0.39 13.45 -19.88
N GLU A 104 -1.53 13.48 -19.20
CA GLU A 104 -1.91 14.60 -18.34
C GLU A 104 -1.43 14.40 -16.90
N GLU A 105 -1.12 13.18 -16.50
CA GLU A 105 -0.62 12.87 -15.17
C GLU A 105 0.39 11.73 -15.19
N LEU A 106 1.49 11.91 -14.46
CA LEU A 106 2.56 10.91 -14.34
C LEU A 106 3.30 11.04 -13.02
N TYR A 107 3.77 9.89 -12.54
CA TYR A 107 4.84 9.77 -11.56
C TYR A 107 6.19 9.71 -12.29
N PHE A 108 7.20 10.33 -11.70
CA PHE A 108 8.60 10.15 -12.08
C PHE A 108 9.43 9.92 -10.83
N SER A 109 10.17 8.81 -10.80
CA SER A 109 11.09 8.51 -9.72
C SER A 109 12.49 8.18 -10.22
N TYR A 110 13.47 8.38 -9.34
CA TYR A 110 14.86 7.99 -9.54
C TYR A 110 15.64 7.98 -8.22
N ASN A 111 16.72 7.21 -8.21
CA ASN A 111 17.70 7.19 -7.14
C ASN A 111 18.84 8.17 -7.44
N VAL A 112 19.29 8.94 -6.44
CA VAL A 112 20.49 9.79 -6.53
C VAL A 112 21.44 9.55 -5.35
N TYR A 113 22.67 9.14 -5.64
CA TYR A 113 23.74 9.03 -4.64
C TYR A 113 24.54 10.32 -4.57
N ILE A 114 24.65 10.87 -3.37
CA ILE A 114 25.47 12.04 -3.08
C ILE A 114 26.67 11.60 -2.25
N PRO A 115 27.92 11.71 -2.74
CA PRO A 115 29.11 11.38 -1.97
C PRO A 115 29.20 12.09 -0.62
N GLU A 116 29.79 11.43 0.37
CA GLU A 116 30.00 11.99 1.73
C GLU A 116 30.69 13.37 1.70
N ASP A 117 31.65 13.54 0.79
CA ASP A 117 32.44 14.75 0.64
C ASP A 117 31.87 15.75 -0.38
N PHE A 118 30.63 15.55 -0.84
CA PHE A 118 29.98 16.40 -1.85
C PHE A 118 29.72 17.82 -1.34
N GLU A 119 29.86 18.82 -2.22
CA GLU A 119 29.57 20.22 -1.90
C GLU A 119 28.30 20.68 -2.61
N PHE A 120 27.18 20.84 -1.89
CA PHE A 120 25.93 21.30 -2.50
C PHE A 120 25.98 22.73 -3.05
N ARG A 121 26.81 23.61 -2.45
CA ARG A 121 26.94 25.04 -2.80
C ARG A 121 25.56 25.74 -2.82
N ALA A 122 25.44 26.89 -3.48
CA ALA A 122 24.16 27.61 -3.57
C ALA A 122 23.07 26.88 -4.39
N GLY A 123 23.43 25.80 -5.09
CA GLY A 123 22.46 24.88 -5.67
C GLY A 123 22.78 24.38 -7.07
N ALA A 124 22.09 23.32 -7.46
CA ALA A 124 22.17 22.73 -8.79
C ALA A 124 20.82 22.18 -9.21
N LYS A 125 20.73 21.82 -10.49
CA LYS A 125 19.52 21.29 -11.10
C LYS A 125 19.49 19.79 -10.94
N LEU A 126 18.30 19.24 -10.84
CA LEU A 126 18.01 17.82 -10.79
C LEU A 126 17.01 17.45 -11.89
N PRO A 127 16.99 16.18 -12.30
CA PRO A 127 16.03 15.68 -13.29
C PRO A 127 14.58 15.91 -12.88
N GLY A 128 13.70 16.00 -13.87
CA GLY A 128 12.25 16.07 -13.68
C GLY A 128 11.49 15.91 -14.98
N LEU A 129 10.16 15.93 -14.94
CA LEU A 129 9.30 15.76 -16.10
C LEU A 129 9.28 17.01 -16.99
N SER A 130 8.89 16.86 -18.26
CA SER A 130 8.76 17.97 -19.19
C SER A 130 7.72 17.75 -20.29
N TYR A 131 7.31 18.87 -20.89
CA TYR A 131 6.68 18.90 -22.21
C TYR A 131 7.64 19.49 -23.22
N GLN A 132 7.88 18.77 -24.32
CA GLN A 132 8.68 19.28 -25.42
C GLN A 132 8.08 19.01 -26.77
N THR A 133 7.81 20.09 -27.49
CA THR A 133 7.65 20.04 -28.94
C THR A 133 8.62 21.01 -29.58
N ARG A 134 8.49 21.20 -30.89
CA ARG A 134 9.22 22.27 -31.59
C ARG A 134 8.78 23.66 -31.11
N ASP A 135 7.51 23.80 -30.76
CA ASP A 135 6.85 25.08 -30.58
C ASP A 135 6.50 25.37 -29.10
N ARG A 136 6.53 24.36 -28.22
CA ARG A 136 6.16 24.44 -26.80
C ARG A 136 7.22 23.81 -25.90
N ASN A 137 7.46 24.41 -24.74
CA ASN A 137 8.43 23.98 -23.75
C ASN A 137 7.90 24.16 -22.31
N MET A 138 7.83 23.08 -21.55
CA MET A 138 7.59 23.11 -20.10
C MET A 138 8.61 22.21 -19.39
N SER A 139 9.17 22.67 -18.28
CA SER A 139 10.19 21.96 -17.51
C SER A 139 9.79 21.91 -16.05
N LEU A 140 9.51 20.71 -15.54
CA LEU A 140 9.11 20.44 -14.16
C LEU A 140 10.27 19.76 -13.43
N ARG A 141 11.36 20.50 -13.23
CA ARG A 141 12.62 19.97 -12.66
C ARG A 141 12.67 20.21 -11.16
N LEU A 142 13.67 19.61 -10.54
CA LEU A 142 14.03 19.89 -9.16
C LEU A 142 15.32 20.70 -9.08
N MET A 143 15.58 21.27 -7.92
CA MET A 143 16.86 21.80 -7.53
C MET A 143 17.22 21.36 -6.11
N TRP A 144 18.52 21.21 -5.86
CA TRP A 144 19.01 21.29 -4.49
C TRP A 144 19.56 22.68 -4.20
N ARG A 145 19.52 23.08 -2.93
CA ARG A 145 20.13 24.29 -2.37
C ARG A 145 21.25 23.93 -1.40
N TYR A 146 21.71 24.92 -0.63
CA TYR A 146 22.65 24.67 0.46
C TYR A 146 22.14 23.54 1.35
N ASP A 147 23.08 22.74 1.84
CA ASP A 147 22.84 21.57 2.69
C ASP A 147 21.93 20.49 2.08
N GLY A 148 21.70 20.53 0.77
CA GLY A 148 20.95 19.52 0.04
C GLY A 148 19.43 19.72 0.09
N LEU A 149 18.95 20.86 0.60
CA LEU A 149 17.53 21.21 0.67
C LEU A 149 16.89 21.13 -0.72
N LEU A 150 15.75 20.45 -0.83
CA LEU A 150 15.07 20.21 -2.09
C LEU A 150 13.98 21.25 -2.36
N GLU A 151 13.85 21.63 -3.63
CA GLU A 151 12.78 22.48 -4.14
C GLU A 151 12.39 22.01 -5.56
N PHE A 152 11.13 22.23 -5.93
CA PHE A 152 10.75 22.31 -7.33
C PHE A 152 11.39 23.52 -7.99
N TYR A 153 11.71 23.40 -9.28
CA TYR A 153 12.22 24.47 -10.12
C TYR A 153 11.54 24.41 -11.50
N ASN A 154 10.34 24.96 -11.55
CA ASN A 154 9.39 24.79 -12.64
C ASN A 154 9.38 25.99 -13.58
N HIS A 155 9.44 25.71 -14.88
CA HIS A 155 9.26 26.69 -15.95
C HIS A 155 8.10 26.24 -16.82
N PHE A 156 7.00 26.99 -16.76
CA PHE A 156 5.80 26.76 -17.55
C PHE A 156 5.91 27.43 -18.92
N GLU A 157 5.12 26.95 -19.89
CA GLU A 157 5.09 27.53 -21.25
C GLU A 157 4.70 29.01 -21.22
N THR A 158 3.63 29.34 -20.49
CA THR A 158 3.26 30.72 -20.19
C THR A 158 3.56 30.96 -18.73
N ARG A 159 4.37 31.99 -18.46
CA ARG A 159 4.65 32.40 -17.08
C ARG A 159 3.34 32.81 -16.39
N PRO A 160 3.00 32.24 -15.23
CA PRO A 160 1.84 32.65 -14.45
C PRO A 160 1.87 34.14 -14.11
N SER A 161 0.70 34.77 -14.09
CA SER A 161 0.55 36.23 -13.98
C SER A 161 0.15 36.72 -12.59
N TRP A 162 -0.06 35.82 -11.62
CA TRP A 162 -0.42 36.19 -10.26
C TRP A 162 0.79 36.78 -9.50
N ASP A 163 0.51 37.69 -8.57
CA ASP A 163 1.54 38.41 -7.81
C ASP A 163 2.18 37.48 -6.77
N GLY A 164 3.51 37.50 -6.68
CA GLY A 164 4.27 36.58 -5.82
C GLY A 164 4.72 35.26 -6.49
N TRP A 165 4.36 35.02 -7.75
CA TRP A 165 4.80 33.81 -8.45
C TRP A 165 6.33 33.66 -8.49
N THR A 166 6.80 32.46 -8.13
CA THR A 166 8.19 32.02 -8.21
C THR A 166 8.29 30.69 -8.95
N ALA A 167 9.39 30.51 -9.70
CA ALA A 167 9.70 29.23 -10.32
C ALA A 167 10.14 28.17 -9.30
N SER A 168 10.51 28.59 -8.08
CA SER A 168 11.04 27.71 -7.04
C SER A 168 9.97 27.48 -5.97
N VAL A 169 9.77 26.22 -5.57
CA VAL A 169 8.88 25.86 -4.47
C VAL A 169 9.58 24.84 -3.57
N ASN A 170 9.90 25.21 -2.34
CA ASN A 170 10.52 24.40 -1.31
C ASN A 170 9.69 23.15 -1.06
N TRP A 171 10.35 22.01 -0.91
CA TRP A 171 9.68 20.78 -0.50
C TRP A 171 9.39 20.80 1.00
N SER A 172 8.24 21.37 1.37
CA SER A 172 7.72 21.55 2.72
C SER A 172 6.20 21.31 2.73
N LEU A 173 5.67 20.87 3.88
CA LEU A 173 4.24 20.70 4.14
C LEU A 173 3.62 21.89 4.91
N LEU A 174 4.43 22.83 5.44
CA LEU A 174 3.93 23.91 6.28
C LEU A 174 3.13 24.98 5.51
N ASP A 175 3.60 25.41 4.34
CA ASP A 175 2.87 26.20 3.35
C ASP A 175 3.72 26.31 2.07
N PRO A 176 3.28 25.76 0.93
CA PRO A 176 4.04 25.84 -0.33
C PRO A 176 3.91 27.19 -1.06
N TYR A 177 2.97 28.07 -0.67
CA TYR A 177 2.67 29.31 -1.39
C TYR A 177 3.21 30.57 -0.71
N ASP A 178 3.29 30.59 0.63
CA ASP A 178 3.88 31.69 1.40
C ASP A 178 5.34 31.38 1.79
N GLU A 179 6.23 31.36 0.80
CA GLU A 179 7.64 31.08 1.04
C GLU A 179 8.36 32.24 1.77
N PRO A 180 9.11 31.96 2.85
CA PRO A 180 9.81 33.01 3.61
C PRO A 180 11.05 33.58 2.89
N GLY A 181 11.25 33.30 1.61
CA GLY A 181 12.45 33.68 0.85
C GLY A 181 13.73 32.96 1.31
N GLY A 182 13.58 31.81 1.97
CA GLY A 182 14.66 30.99 2.53
C GLY A 182 14.18 29.60 2.94
N PRO A 183 15.03 28.80 3.63
CA PRO A 183 14.67 27.45 4.06
C PRO A 183 13.50 27.42 5.03
N GLN A 184 12.60 26.46 4.85
CA GLN A 184 11.54 26.17 5.81
C GLN A 184 12.00 25.13 6.86
N PRO A 185 11.44 25.13 8.08
CA PRO A 185 11.87 24.24 9.16
C PRO A 185 11.74 22.74 8.85
N ASP A 186 10.76 22.37 8.05
CA ASP A 186 10.44 21.00 7.63
C ASP A 186 10.94 20.69 6.21
N GLN A 187 11.66 21.62 5.57
CA GLN A 187 12.13 21.42 4.21
C GLN A 187 13.09 20.23 4.15
N VAL A 188 12.74 19.24 3.32
CA VAL A 188 13.52 18.01 3.22
C VAL A 188 14.84 18.23 2.49
N LYS A 189 15.84 17.40 2.78
CA LYS A 189 17.19 17.51 2.22
C LYS A 189 17.80 16.17 1.84
N LEU A 190 18.59 16.17 0.78
CA LEU A 190 19.40 15.03 0.37
C LEU A 190 20.47 14.70 1.41
N LYS A 191 20.60 13.42 1.74
CA LYS A 191 21.67 12.87 2.57
C LYS A 191 22.92 12.65 1.72
N LYS A 192 24.07 12.99 2.30
CA LYS A 192 25.38 12.62 1.77
C LYS A 192 25.76 11.21 2.25
N GLY A 193 26.65 10.56 1.51
CA GLY A 193 27.10 9.20 1.78
C GLY A 193 26.05 8.12 1.48
N ALA A 194 24.89 8.49 0.97
CA ALA A 194 23.72 7.62 0.83
C ALA A 194 23.00 7.84 -0.51
N TRP A 195 22.23 6.82 -0.92
CA TRP A 195 21.24 6.96 -1.97
C TRP A 195 20.03 7.72 -1.43
N ASN A 196 19.42 8.50 -2.29
CA ASN A 196 18.20 9.24 -2.01
C ASN A 196 17.20 8.91 -3.10
N HIS A 197 16.05 8.35 -2.74
CA HIS A 197 14.98 8.11 -3.68
C HIS A 197 14.10 9.35 -3.78
N ILE A 198 14.05 9.93 -4.97
CA ILE A 198 13.21 11.08 -5.28
C ILE A 198 12.04 10.57 -6.12
N GLU A 199 10.82 10.88 -5.71
CA GLU A 199 9.62 10.64 -6.49
C GLU A 199 8.80 11.92 -6.59
N VAL A 200 8.28 12.22 -7.77
CA VAL A 200 7.37 13.34 -8.01
C VAL A 200 6.13 12.87 -8.73
N TYR A 201 5.01 13.53 -8.46
CA TYR A 201 3.76 13.35 -9.20
C TYR A 201 3.28 14.70 -9.71
N HIS A 202 2.97 14.74 -11.00
CA HIS A 202 2.38 15.91 -11.63
C HIS A 202 1.09 15.49 -12.32
N LYS A 203 -0.02 16.14 -11.98
CA LYS A 203 -1.27 16.16 -12.75
C LYS A 203 -1.49 17.56 -13.27
N LEU A 204 -1.55 17.72 -14.59
CA LEU A 204 -1.77 19.02 -15.21
C LEU A 204 -3.19 19.53 -14.92
N ASN A 205 -3.32 20.84 -14.71
CA ASN A 205 -4.62 21.47 -14.46
C ASN A 205 -5.46 21.58 -15.73
N THR A 206 -6.78 21.57 -15.63
CA THR A 206 -7.67 22.02 -16.70
C THR A 206 -7.27 23.44 -17.11
N PRO A 207 -7.08 23.75 -18.41
CA PRO A 207 -6.59 25.06 -18.85
C PRO A 207 -7.36 26.25 -18.25
N GLY A 208 -6.69 27.06 -17.44
CA GLY A 208 -7.26 28.22 -16.76
C GLY A 208 -7.88 27.95 -15.37
N GLU A 209 -7.93 26.69 -14.92
CA GLU A 209 -8.46 26.29 -13.61
C GLU A 209 -7.33 25.90 -12.64
N ASN A 210 -7.62 25.92 -11.34
CA ASN A 210 -6.69 25.59 -10.25
C ASN A 210 -6.94 24.17 -9.70
N ASP A 211 -6.88 23.15 -10.56
CA ASP A 211 -7.20 21.74 -10.24
C ASP A 211 -6.04 20.77 -10.56
N GLY A 212 -4.84 21.30 -10.83
CA GLY A 212 -3.63 20.52 -11.02
C GLY A 212 -3.00 20.07 -9.70
N ILE A 213 -2.22 19.00 -9.75
CA ILE A 213 -1.55 18.41 -8.58
C ILE A 213 -0.04 18.42 -8.79
N MET A 214 0.70 18.75 -7.74
CA MET A 214 2.14 18.65 -7.65
C MET A 214 2.52 18.05 -6.30
N ARG A 215 3.10 16.85 -6.30
CA ARG A 215 3.56 16.17 -5.10
C ARG A 215 5.01 15.74 -5.23
N GLY A 216 5.70 15.68 -4.10
CA GLY A 216 7.07 15.20 -4.00
C GLY A 216 7.25 14.32 -2.79
N TRP A 217 8.01 13.24 -2.94
CA TRP A 217 8.43 12.34 -1.88
C TRP A 217 9.95 12.21 -1.88
N LEU A 218 10.54 12.20 -0.68
CA LEU A 218 11.93 11.86 -0.48
C LEU A 218 12.00 10.59 0.38
N ASN A 219 12.66 9.55 -0.12
CA ASN A 219 12.79 8.26 0.56
C ASN A 219 11.43 7.69 1.03
N GLY A 220 10.40 7.86 0.21
CA GLY A 220 9.05 7.35 0.45
C GLY A 220 8.16 8.25 1.31
N GLU A 221 8.72 9.22 2.02
CA GLU A 221 7.99 10.19 2.86
C GLU A 221 7.49 11.36 2.02
N LEU A 222 6.22 11.75 2.21
CA LEU A 222 5.61 12.88 1.52
C LEU A 222 6.26 14.19 2.01
N ALA A 223 6.86 14.92 1.09
CA ALA A 223 7.61 16.14 1.39
C ALA A 223 6.86 17.42 0.98
N ILE A 224 5.95 17.32 0.02
CA ILE A 224 5.14 18.44 -0.48
C ILE A 224 3.88 17.91 -1.16
N ASP A 225 2.73 18.55 -0.91
CA ASP A 225 1.45 18.23 -1.54
C ASP A 225 0.69 19.50 -1.91
N ILE A 226 0.70 19.83 -3.20
CA ILE A 226 -0.08 20.92 -3.77
C ILE A 226 -1.20 20.31 -4.61
N THR A 227 -2.45 20.58 -4.26
CA THR A 227 -3.63 19.97 -4.93
C THR A 227 -4.47 20.94 -5.76
N ASP A 228 -4.10 22.22 -5.75
CA ASP A 228 -4.82 23.33 -6.39
C ASP A 228 -3.92 24.14 -7.33
N ASN A 229 -2.93 23.49 -7.95
CA ASN A 229 -1.98 24.15 -8.84
C ASN A 229 -2.62 24.52 -10.19
N GLY A 230 -2.74 25.81 -10.49
CA GLY A 230 -3.23 26.31 -11.78
C GLY A 230 -2.13 26.70 -12.79
N ASP A 231 -0.87 26.51 -12.46
CA ASP A 231 0.24 27.13 -13.21
C ASP A 231 0.64 26.37 -14.49
N TYR A 232 0.27 25.10 -14.65
CA TYR A 232 0.74 24.31 -15.80
C TYR A 232 0.14 24.78 -17.12
N ARG A 233 -1.16 25.07 -17.15
CA ARG A 233 -1.93 25.41 -18.36
C ARG A 233 -2.81 26.64 -18.12
N GLN A 234 -2.52 27.70 -18.85
CA GLN A 234 -3.36 28.87 -18.98
C GLN A 234 -4.49 28.61 -20.01
N ASN A 235 -5.48 29.48 -20.09
CA ASN A 235 -6.57 29.37 -21.07
C ASN A 235 -6.03 29.28 -22.51
N GLY A 236 -6.50 28.29 -23.30
CA GLY A 236 -6.06 28.02 -24.66
C GLY A 236 -4.74 27.22 -24.78
N GLN A 237 -4.35 26.50 -23.73
CA GLN A 237 -3.16 25.64 -23.71
C GLN A 237 -3.51 24.14 -23.55
N GLU A 238 -4.61 23.69 -24.15
CA GLU A 238 -5.08 22.30 -24.14
C GLU A 238 -4.06 21.32 -24.76
N ASP A 239 -3.15 21.84 -25.60
CA ASP A 239 -2.11 21.08 -26.29
C ASP A 239 -0.92 20.69 -25.40
N ILE A 240 -0.78 21.29 -24.21
CA ILE A 240 0.31 20.99 -23.29
C ILE A 240 0.03 19.68 -22.55
N GLN A 241 0.98 18.75 -22.61
CA GLN A 241 0.95 17.45 -21.94
C GLN A 241 2.33 17.07 -21.40
N LEU A 242 2.51 15.90 -20.80
CA LEU A 242 3.81 15.36 -20.41
C LEU A 242 4.28 14.39 -21.49
N ASN A 243 5.54 14.51 -21.93
CA ASN A 243 6.07 13.68 -23.02
C ASN A 243 7.56 13.29 -22.89
N SER A 244 8.25 13.76 -21.85
CA SER A 244 9.67 13.51 -21.68
C SER A 244 10.14 13.66 -20.23
N ILE A 245 11.30 13.06 -19.94
CA ILE A 245 12.13 13.41 -18.79
C ILE A 245 13.17 14.44 -19.26
N TYR A 246 13.29 15.53 -18.52
CA TYR A 246 14.39 16.46 -18.66
C TYR A 246 15.56 16.05 -17.75
N LEU A 247 16.39 15.14 -18.23
CA LEU A 247 17.61 14.71 -17.54
C LEU A 247 18.67 15.82 -17.60
N SER A 248 18.60 16.72 -16.63
CA SER A 248 19.36 17.97 -16.61
C SER A 248 19.86 18.25 -15.21
N THR A 249 21.16 18.05 -15.01
CA THR A 249 21.80 18.29 -13.72
C THR A 249 23.10 19.05 -13.91
N PHE A 250 23.24 20.17 -13.20
CA PHE A 250 24.39 21.08 -13.30
C PHE A 250 24.35 22.12 -12.17
N PHE A 251 25.50 22.55 -11.66
CA PHE A 251 25.55 23.67 -10.71
C PHE A 251 25.00 24.95 -11.35
N GLY A 252 23.99 25.53 -10.70
CA GLY A 252 23.15 26.59 -11.25
C GLY A 252 23.74 27.99 -11.09
N GLY A 253 23.02 29.03 -11.52
CA GLY A 253 23.42 30.41 -11.24
C GLY A 253 24.67 30.91 -11.98
N SER A 254 25.16 32.07 -11.56
CA SER A 254 26.29 32.76 -12.21
C SER A 254 27.34 33.31 -11.23
N SER A 255 27.05 33.33 -9.93
CA SER A 255 27.96 33.83 -8.90
C SER A 255 28.90 32.75 -8.37
N ASP A 256 29.96 33.15 -7.69
CA ASP A 256 30.94 32.23 -7.08
C ASP A 256 30.34 31.33 -6.00
N ALA A 257 29.20 31.73 -5.43
CA ALA A 257 28.45 30.93 -4.46
C ALA A 257 27.98 29.58 -5.03
N PHE A 258 27.77 29.49 -6.35
CA PHE A 258 27.35 28.26 -7.02
C PHE A 258 28.51 27.39 -7.50
N LYS A 259 29.72 27.94 -7.61
CA LYS A 259 30.87 27.23 -8.16
C LYS A 259 31.39 26.19 -7.16
N PRO A 260 31.48 24.90 -7.51
CA PRO A 260 32.08 23.90 -6.63
C PRO A 260 33.59 24.13 -6.52
N THR A 261 34.19 23.83 -5.36
CA THR A 261 35.62 24.11 -5.10
C THR A 261 36.55 23.00 -5.55
N LYS A 262 35.98 21.83 -5.87
CA LYS A 262 36.61 20.64 -6.45
C LYS A 262 35.68 20.01 -7.49
N ASP A 263 36.21 19.07 -8.27
CA ASP A 263 35.36 18.23 -9.11
C ASP A 263 34.41 17.44 -8.21
N GLN A 264 33.12 17.48 -8.55
CA GLN A 264 32.07 16.76 -7.83
C GLN A 264 31.48 15.68 -8.73
N TYR A 265 30.92 14.64 -8.13
CA TYR A 265 30.21 13.58 -8.85
C TYR A 265 28.90 13.27 -8.14
N ALA A 266 27.84 13.06 -8.90
CA ALA A 266 26.60 12.46 -8.42
C ALA A 266 26.27 11.26 -9.31
N TYR A 267 25.57 10.29 -8.74
CA TYR A 267 25.22 9.04 -9.40
C TYR A 267 23.71 8.94 -9.44
N PHE A 268 23.15 8.53 -10.57
CA PHE A 268 21.73 8.42 -10.81
C PHE A 268 21.41 7.01 -11.27
N ASP A 269 20.28 6.49 -10.80
CA ASP A 269 19.84 5.15 -11.13
C ASP A 269 18.31 5.03 -11.13
N ASP A 270 17.78 3.94 -11.69
CA ASP A 270 16.35 3.58 -11.72
C ASP A 270 15.43 4.73 -12.16
N LEU A 271 15.68 5.31 -13.33
CA LEU A 271 14.78 6.32 -13.90
C LEU A 271 13.45 5.66 -14.30
N ILE A 272 12.38 5.87 -13.54
CA ILE A 272 11.07 5.25 -13.77
C ILE A 272 10.01 6.33 -13.97
N VAL A 273 9.25 6.23 -15.05
CA VAL A 273 8.01 7.00 -15.26
C VAL A 273 6.84 6.04 -15.22
N SER A 274 5.81 6.37 -14.45
CA SER A 274 4.68 5.48 -14.20
C SER A 274 3.36 6.24 -14.13
N LYS A 275 2.26 5.56 -14.45
CA LYS A 275 0.88 6.05 -14.24
C LYS A 275 0.39 5.90 -12.81
N THR A 276 1.08 5.09 -12.01
CA THR A 276 0.79 4.86 -10.59
C THR A 276 2.05 5.13 -9.77
N ARG A 277 1.90 5.39 -8.48
CA ARG A 277 3.03 5.59 -7.57
C ARG A 277 4.03 4.43 -7.72
N VAL A 278 5.32 4.76 -7.86
CA VAL A 278 6.42 3.79 -7.91
C VAL A 278 6.73 3.32 -6.48
N GLY A 279 6.72 4.27 -5.53
CA GLY A 279 7.01 3.99 -4.12
C GLY A 279 8.50 3.86 -3.84
N TYR A 280 8.85 3.80 -2.56
CA TYR A 280 10.22 3.58 -2.10
C TYR A 280 10.32 2.19 -1.52
N ASP A 281 11.14 1.34 -2.14
CA ASP A 281 11.54 0.07 -1.55
C ASP A 281 12.88 0.27 -0.83
N ASP A 282 12.82 0.32 0.50
CA ASP A 282 14.00 0.49 1.37
C ASP A 282 14.86 -0.78 1.45
N SER A 283 14.64 -1.74 0.54
CA SER A 283 15.36 -3.01 0.49
C SER A 283 16.81 -2.90 0.00
N GLY A 284 17.29 -1.70 -0.33
CA GLY A 284 18.69 -1.48 -0.66
C GLY A 284 19.10 -0.01 -0.68
N ASP A 285 19.79 0.40 0.39
CA ASP A 285 20.89 1.39 0.42
C ASP A 285 20.78 2.59 1.39
N GLU A 286 20.66 2.32 2.68
CA GLU A 286 21.34 3.12 3.71
C GLU A 286 22.11 2.19 4.66
N ASN A 287 23.23 2.66 5.24
CA ASN A 287 24.01 1.94 6.25
C ASN A 287 23.07 1.25 7.25
N ASP A 288 23.03 -0.08 7.16
CA ASP A 288 21.98 -0.96 7.66
C ASP A 288 21.68 -0.73 9.14
N SER A 289 20.67 0.09 9.43
CA SER A 289 19.84 -0.23 10.57
C SER A 289 19.09 -1.48 10.16
N SER A 290 19.51 -2.63 10.71
CA SER A 290 18.84 -3.92 10.47
C SER A 290 17.36 -3.89 10.87
N LEU A 291 16.90 -2.82 11.53
CA LEU A 291 15.50 -2.51 11.78
C LEU A 291 14.73 -2.30 10.46
N SER A 292 13.85 -3.24 10.16
CA SER A 292 12.85 -3.15 9.10
C SER A 292 11.45 -3.25 9.68
N VAL A 293 10.48 -2.62 9.00
CA VAL A 293 9.06 -2.73 9.31
C VAL A 293 8.26 -2.68 8.00
N SER A 294 7.29 -3.57 7.84
CA SER A 294 6.38 -3.59 6.69
C SER A 294 5.05 -4.22 7.09
N PHE A 295 3.95 -3.82 6.46
CA PHE A 295 2.71 -4.56 6.61
C PHE A 295 2.81 -5.92 5.88
N LYS A 296 2.40 -6.98 6.56
CA LYS A 296 2.22 -8.31 5.97
C LYS A 296 0.77 -8.51 5.53
N THR A 297 -0.16 -8.03 6.34
CA THR A 297 -1.60 -8.07 6.06
C THR A 297 -2.25 -6.77 6.55
N PRO A 298 -2.97 -6.03 5.69
CA PRO A 298 -2.82 -6.06 4.23
C PRO A 298 -1.46 -5.44 3.84
N SER A 299 -0.79 -5.99 2.82
CA SER A 299 0.58 -5.55 2.46
C SER A 299 0.64 -4.25 1.63
N THR A 300 -0.51 -3.72 1.21
CA THR A 300 -0.66 -2.53 0.37
C THR A 300 -1.93 -1.79 0.77
N ASP A 301 -2.14 -0.61 0.19
CA ASP A 301 -3.41 0.11 0.26
C ASP A 301 -4.59 -0.81 -0.10
N LEU A 302 -5.71 -0.60 0.58
CA LEU A 302 -6.87 -1.48 0.53
C LEU A 302 -8.15 -0.64 0.45
N THR A 303 -9.06 -1.02 -0.43
CA THR A 303 -10.43 -0.49 -0.44
C THR A 303 -11.39 -1.56 0.10
N VAL A 304 -12.23 -1.17 1.04
CA VAL A 304 -13.24 -2.01 1.68
C VAL A 304 -14.58 -1.30 1.68
N GLN A 305 -15.68 -2.06 1.81
CA GLN A 305 -17.00 -1.49 2.03
C GLN A 305 -17.28 -1.36 3.53
N GLU A 306 -18.12 -0.42 3.96
CA GLU A 306 -18.58 -0.33 5.35
C GLU A 306 -19.05 -1.70 5.88
N GLY A 307 -18.66 -2.02 7.12
CA GLY A 307 -18.91 -3.34 7.73
C GLY A 307 -17.90 -4.43 7.38
N TYR A 308 -16.71 -4.03 6.93
CA TYR A 308 -15.55 -4.90 6.74
C TYR A 308 -15.03 -5.49 8.07
N ASP A 309 -14.22 -6.53 7.94
CA ASP A 309 -13.52 -7.21 9.03
C ASP A 309 -12.04 -7.36 8.66
N LEU A 310 -11.18 -6.57 9.29
CA LEU A 310 -9.77 -6.42 8.94
C LEU A 310 -8.87 -7.07 9.99
N ASP A 311 -8.03 -8.00 9.53
CA ASP A 311 -6.88 -8.48 10.29
C ASP A 311 -5.64 -7.70 9.87
N ILE A 312 -4.94 -7.09 10.82
CA ILE A 312 -3.65 -6.44 10.56
C ILE A 312 -2.52 -7.32 11.11
N GLU A 313 -1.52 -7.61 10.29
CA GLU A 313 -0.25 -8.20 10.70
C GLU A 313 0.91 -7.37 10.16
N VAL A 314 1.85 -7.03 11.03
CA VAL A 314 3.06 -6.29 10.69
C VAL A 314 4.28 -7.20 10.83
N ASN A 315 5.16 -7.18 9.84
CA ASN A 315 6.50 -7.72 9.95
C ASN A 315 7.41 -6.63 10.48
N ALA A 316 8.14 -6.91 11.57
CA ALA A 316 9.23 -6.08 12.02
C ALA A 316 10.42 -6.99 12.39
N THR A 317 11.60 -6.67 11.89
CA THR A 317 12.83 -7.42 12.19
C THR A 317 13.96 -6.47 12.49
N ASP A 318 14.86 -6.89 13.37
CA ASP A 318 16.14 -6.21 13.62
C ASP A 318 17.12 -7.31 14.04
N GLU A 319 18.04 -7.65 13.14
CA GLU A 319 18.95 -8.80 13.33
C GLU A 319 19.97 -8.55 14.45
N GLU A 320 20.31 -7.29 14.71
CA GLU A 320 21.34 -6.93 15.69
C GLU A 320 20.79 -6.72 17.10
N ASN A 321 19.66 -6.04 17.21
CA ASN A 321 19.14 -5.49 18.47
C ASN A 321 17.79 -6.11 18.87
N GLY A 322 17.09 -6.72 17.91
CA GLY A 322 15.75 -7.26 18.11
C GLY A 322 14.70 -6.16 18.34
N ILE A 323 13.45 -6.52 18.05
CA ILE A 323 12.31 -5.60 18.23
C ILE A 323 11.92 -5.52 19.71
N GLN A 324 11.74 -4.30 20.20
CA GLN A 324 11.20 -4.00 21.54
C GLN A 324 9.68 -3.93 21.51
N GLU A 325 9.11 -3.25 20.51
CA GLU A 325 7.66 -3.12 20.31
C GLU A 325 7.32 -2.65 18.88
N VAL A 326 6.09 -2.91 18.46
CA VAL A 326 5.45 -2.33 17.27
C VAL A 326 4.16 -1.65 17.72
N ARG A 327 3.95 -0.41 17.30
CA ARG A 327 2.75 0.39 17.62
C ARG A 327 1.93 0.62 16.37
N LEU A 328 0.61 0.42 16.45
CA LEU A 328 -0.32 0.72 15.38
C LEU A 328 -1.09 2.01 15.68
N TYR A 329 -1.29 2.82 14.64
CA TYR A 329 -2.04 4.07 14.63
C TYR A 329 -3.02 4.06 13.46
N ILE A 330 -4.19 4.66 13.66
CA ILE A 330 -5.16 4.96 12.60
C ILE A 330 -5.45 6.46 12.68
N ASP A 331 -5.23 7.19 11.59
CA ASP A 331 -5.37 8.65 11.51
C ASP A 331 -4.64 9.37 12.67
N ASP A 332 -3.38 8.97 12.88
CA ASP A 332 -2.50 9.41 13.98
C ASP A 332 -3.00 9.12 15.40
N THR A 333 -4.15 8.47 15.55
CA THR A 333 -4.68 8.01 16.83
C THR A 333 -4.07 6.66 17.17
N PHE A 334 -3.46 6.57 18.35
CA PHE A 334 -2.85 5.32 18.83
C PHE A 334 -3.92 4.25 19.07
N VAL A 335 -3.77 3.11 18.40
CA VAL A 335 -4.64 1.94 18.56
C VAL A 335 -4.13 1.08 19.71
N ARG A 336 -3.00 0.40 19.48
CA ARG A 336 -2.38 -0.52 20.44
C ARG A 336 -0.95 -0.83 20.05
N ARG A 337 -0.18 -1.29 21.03
CA ARG A 337 1.18 -1.81 20.83
C ARG A 337 1.25 -3.31 21.02
N GLU A 338 2.12 -3.95 20.26
CA GLU A 338 2.52 -5.34 20.42
C GLU A 338 4.00 -5.43 20.78
N ARG A 339 4.33 -6.31 21.73
CA ARG A 339 5.72 -6.49 22.22
C ARG A 339 6.36 -7.78 21.74
N PHE A 340 5.56 -8.69 21.21
CA PHE A 340 6.00 -10.03 20.84
C PHE A 340 5.44 -10.37 19.46
N TYR A 341 6.27 -11.02 18.65
CA TYR A 341 5.83 -11.56 17.37
C TYR A 341 4.87 -12.74 17.60
N PRO A 342 3.79 -12.88 16.81
CA PRO A 342 3.39 -12.02 15.70
C PRO A 342 2.76 -10.70 16.15
N TYR A 343 3.02 -9.61 15.42
CA TYR A 343 2.47 -8.28 15.70
C TYR A 343 1.13 -8.13 14.99
N THR A 344 0.03 -8.40 15.69
CA THR A 344 -1.31 -8.50 15.08
C THR A 344 -2.39 -7.68 15.79
N TRP A 345 -3.38 -7.24 15.02
CA TRP A 345 -4.58 -6.50 15.45
C TRP A 345 -5.80 -7.01 14.68
N GLY A 346 -7.00 -6.72 15.19
CA GLY A 346 -8.26 -7.01 14.48
C GLY A 346 -8.78 -8.45 14.54
N HIS A 347 -7.90 -9.43 14.71
CA HIS A 347 -8.31 -10.83 14.71
C HIS A 347 -9.18 -11.24 15.92
N ASP A 348 -9.96 -12.32 15.78
CA ASP A 348 -10.85 -12.90 16.80
C ASP A 348 -10.23 -13.13 18.19
N ARG A 349 -8.89 -13.27 18.24
CA ARG A 349 -8.12 -13.50 19.47
C ARG A 349 -7.38 -12.27 19.97
N SER A 350 -7.51 -11.13 19.29
CA SER A 350 -6.95 -9.85 19.72
C SER A 350 -7.62 -9.46 21.04
N PRO A 351 -6.91 -8.76 21.96
CA PRO A 351 -7.55 -8.15 23.13
C PRO A 351 -8.73 -7.25 22.78
N ASN A 352 -8.73 -6.66 21.57
CA ASN A 352 -9.83 -5.90 21.02
C ASN A 352 -9.97 -6.20 19.50
N PRO A 353 -10.80 -7.19 19.11
CA PRO A 353 -10.95 -7.57 17.70
C PRO A 353 -11.51 -6.45 16.81
N GLU A 354 -12.27 -5.51 17.36
CA GLU A 354 -12.87 -4.43 16.54
C GLU A 354 -11.97 -3.17 16.47
N GLU A 355 -10.74 -3.21 17.00
CA GLU A 355 -9.88 -2.02 17.15
C GLU A 355 -9.38 -1.42 15.83
N VAL A 356 -9.59 -2.13 14.73
CA VAL A 356 -9.22 -1.73 13.36
C VAL A 356 -10.42 -1.73 12.40
N ASN A 357 -11.62 -1.95 12.93
CA ASN A 357 -12.87 -2.04 12.18
C ASN A 357 -13.77 -0.83 12.48
N GLY A 358 -14.83 -0.66 11.68
CA GLY A 358 -15.87 0.34 11.95
C GLY A 358 -15.45 1.79 11.71
N LEU A 359 -14.40 2.01 10.92
CA LEU A 359 -14.04 3.35 10.43
C LEU A 359 -15.13 3.86 9.48
N ALA A 360 -15.39 5.17 9.51
CA ALA A 360 -16.40 5.82 8.69
C ALA A 360 -16.05 5.77 7.19
N GLU A 361 -17.01 6.02 6.30
CA GLU A 361 -16.71 6.28 4.90
C GLU A 361 -15.60 7.34 4.73
N GLY A 362 -14.57 7.01 3.94
CA GLY A 362 -13.43 7.89 3.72
C GLY A 362 -12.09 7.16 3.61
N MET A 363 -11.01 7.94 3.52
CA MET A 363 -9.65 7.41 3.53
C MET A 363 -9.08 7.49 4.95
N HIS A 364 -8.49 6.39 5.41
CA HIS A 364 -7.85 6.27 6.71
C HIS A 364 -6.39 5.88 6.56
N LEU A 365 -5.50 6.58 7.25
CA LEU A 365 -4.08 6.27 7.27
C LEU A 365 -3.78 5.27 8.38
N ILE A 366 -3.41 4.04 8.03
CA ILE A 366 -2.96 3.04 8.98
C ILE A 366 -1.43 3.08 9.01
N LYS A 367 -0.86 3.37 10.18
CA LYS A 367 0.59 3.51 10.37
C LYS A 367 1.09 2.55 11.45
N ALA A 368 2.18 1.85 11.14
CA ALA A 368 2.89 0.98 12.08
C ALA A 368 4.30 1.51 12.34
N ILE A 369 4.68 1.63 13.62
CA ILE A 369 6.00 2.08 14.06
C ILE A 369 6.67 0.96 14.85
N ALA A 370 7.78 0.43 14.35
CA ALA A 370 8.63 -0.51 15.07
C ALA A 370 9.71 0.24 15.85
N THR A 371 9.98 -0.19 17.08
CA THR A 371 11.07 0.30 17.92
C THR A 371 11.96 -0.87 18.31
N ASN A 372 13.27 -0.77 18.09
CA ASN A 372 14.22 -1.80 18.52
C ASN A 372 14.65 -1.59 19.99
N ARG A 373 15.45 -2.51 20.54
CA ARG A 373 15.91 -2.41 21.95
C ARG A 373 16.89 -1.27 22.23
N ARG A 374 17.44 -0.62 21.20
CA ARG A 374 18.28 0.57 21.32
C ARG A 374 17.48 1.87 21.27
N GLY A 375 16.17 1.79 21.02
CA GLY A 375 15.28 2.95 20.89
C GLY A 375 15.27 3.56 19.49
N GLU A 376 15.87 2.91 18.50
CA GLU A 376 15.76 3.31 17.09
C GLU A 376 14.36 2.92 16.60
N THR A 377 13.79 3.78 15.76
CA THR A 377 12.42 3.62 15.26
C THR A 377 12.40 3.62 13.73
N LYS A 378 11.50 2.82 13.16
CA LYS A 378 11.16 2.84 11.74
C LYS A 378 9.65 2.75 11.60
N GLU A 379 9.10 3.36 10.57
CA GLU A 379 7.66 3.35 10.33
C GLU A 379 7.30 2.93 8.90
N THR A 380 6.06 2.50 8.74
CA THR A 380 5.44 2.15 7.47
C THR A 380 3.95 2.48 7.54
N SER A 381 3.33 2.76 6.41
CA SER A 381 1.91 3.10 6.34
C SER A 381 1.25 2.52 5.09
N ILE A 382 -0.06 2.35 5.19
CA ILE A 382 -0.97 2.00 4.11
C ILE A 382 -2.22 2.87 4.24
N ILE A 383 -2.96 3.03 3.14
CA ILE A 383 -4.26 3.69 3.12
C ILE A 383 -5.37 2.64 3.09
N LEU A 384 -6.32 2.75 4.00
CA LEU A 384 -7.60 2.04 3.93
C LEU A 384 -8.68 3.00 3.43
N THR A 385 -9.26 2.71 2.27
CA THR A 385 -10.43 3.43 1.76
C THR A 385 -11.69 2.66 2.15
N VAL A 386 -12.56 3.27 2.94
CA VAL A 386 -13.87 2.73 3.27
C VAL A 386 -14.91 3.38 2.37
N GLU A 387 -15.54 2.58 1.52
CA GLU A 387 -16.63 2.99 0.66
C GLU A 387 -17.99 2.68 1.29
N ASN A 388 -18.96 3.54 1.02
CA ASN A 388 -20.34 3.35 1.47
C ASN A 388 -21.00 2.18 0.74
N ASN A 389 -21.47 1.20 1.51
CA ASN A 389 -22.20 0.08 0.94
C ASN A 389 -23.66 0.46 0.66
N ASN A 390 -23.93 1.00 -0.52
CA ASN A 390 -25.28 1.31 -1.01
C ASN A 390 -26.24 0.08 -1.07
N ALA A 391 -25.78 -1.14 -0.77
CA ALA A 391 -26.59 -2.36 -0.75
C ALA A 391 -27.31 -2.62 0.61
N CYS A 392 -27.00 -1.88 1.66
CA CYS A 392 -27.62 -2.00 2.99
C CYS A 392 -28.69 -0.92 3.28
N ASP A 393 -29.25 -0.30 2.24
CA ASP A 393 -30.34 0.66 2.40
C ASP A 393 -31.69 -0.08 2.53
N PHE A 394 -32.00 -0.54 3.74
CA PHE A 394 -33.32 -1.11 4.12
C PHE A 394 -34.45 -0.06 4.09
N ALA A 395 -34.27 1.05 3.37
CA ALA A 395 -35.15 2.20 3.32
C ALA A 395 -35.54 2.71 4.73
N LEU A 396 -34.55 2.88 5.61
CA LEU A 396 -34.75 3.33 6.98
C LEU A 396 -34.52 4.85 7.09
N PRO A 397 -35.45 5.63 7.67
CA PRO A 397 -36.70 5.20 8.30
C PRO A 397 -37.76 4.74 7.29
N ASP A 398 -38.44 3.62 7.60
CA ASP A 398 -39.49 3.07 6.72
C ASP A 398 -40.66 4.05 6.61
N THR A 399 -41.26 4.15 5.43
CA THR A 399 -42.43 5.02 5.17
C THR A 399 -43.75 4.36 5.61
N ARG A 400 -43.70 3.15 6.16
CA ARG A 400 -44.87 2.39 6.65
C ARG A 400 -44.63 1.86 8.05
N GLY A 401 -45.72 1.65 8.79
CA GLY A 401 -45.67 0.94 10.07
C GLY A 401 -45.38 -0.55 9.91
N ILE A 402 -44.88 -1.16 10.99
CA ILE A 402 -44.59 -2.59 11.10
C ILE A 402 -45.91 -3.38 11.12
N PRO A 403 -46.07 -4.38 10.24
CA PRO A 403 -47.24 -5.26 10.27
C PRO A 403 -47.27 -6.09 11.55
N GLY A 404 -48.45 -6.58 11.94
CA GLY A 404 -48.60 -7.33 13.19
C GLY A 404 -47.75 -8.60 13.22
N LEU A 405 -47.09 -8.85 14.35
CA LEU A 405 -46.26 -10.02 14.62
C LEU A 405 -46.89 -10.77 15.80
N ASP A 406 -47.48 -11.94 15.55
CA ASP A 406 -48.09 -12.73 16.63
C ASP A 406 -47.16 -13.86 17.08
N ASN A 407 -46.45 -13.64 18.19
CA ASN A 407 -45.50 -14.59 18.77
C ASN A 407 -44.48 -15.13 17.77
N VAL A 408 -43.84 -14.22 17.02
CA VAL A 408 -42.78 -14.58 16.08
C VAL A 408 -41.49 -14.84 16.85
N TYR A 409 -40.75 -15.86 16.43
CA TYR A 409 -39.45 -16.22 16.98
C TYR A 409 -38.38 -16.13 15.89
N TYR A 410 -37.22 -15.60 16.26
CA TYR A 410 -36.03 -15.55 15.42
C TYR A 410 -34.91 -16.30 16.13
N ASN A 411 -34.37 -17.31 15.47
CA ASN A 411 -33.35 -18.19 16.06
C ASN A 411 -31.91 -17.76 15.74
N ASN A 412 -31.73 -16.71 14.93
CA ASN A 412 -30.43 -16.15 14.58
C ASN A 412 -30.48 -14.62 14.72
N VAL A 413 -29.32 -14.04 15.00
CA VAL A 413 -29.09 -12.59 14.96
C VAL A 413 -27.86 -12.31 14.11
N HIS A 414 -27.98 -11.37 13.19
CA HIS A 414 -26.90 -10.89 12.33
C HIS A 414 -26.64 -9.43 12.65
N ILE A 415 -25.37 -9.05 12.81
CA ILE A 415 -25.01 -7.72 13.31
C ILE A 415 -23.91 -7.14 12.43
N MET A 416 -24.08 -5.88 12.03
CA MET A 416 -23.14 -5.10 11.22
C MET A 416 -22.92 -3.73 11.87
N GLY A 417 -21.76 -3.11 11.65
CA GLY A 417 -21.42 -1.79 12.20
C GLY A 417 -20.71 -1.84 13.56
N ASN A 418 -20.59 -0.67 14.19
CA ASN A 418 -19.81 -0.49 15.43
C ASN A 418 -20.46 -1.18 16.64
N ARG A 419 -19.86 -2.25 17.15
CA ARG A 419 -20.40 -3.04 18.26
C ARG A 419 -19.42 -3.18 19.42
N ALA A 420 -19.96 -3.37 20.62
CA ALA A 420 -19.15 -3.81 21.75
C ALA A 420 -18.59 -5.23 21.52
N PRO A 421 -17.40 -5.58 22.05
CA PRO A 421 -16.91 -6.94 22.04
C PRO A 421 -17.93 -7.92 22.65
N ASN A 422 -18.13 -9.07 22.02
CA ASN A 422 -19.10 -10.09 22.44
C ASN A 422 -20.58 -9.65 22.41
N PHE A 423 -20.92 -8.56 21.71
CA PHE A 423 -22.30 -8.08 21.59
C PHE A 423 -23.23 -9.19 21.07
N LEU A 424 -24.24 -9.54 21.88
CA LEU A 424 -25.20 -10.63 21.63
C LEU A 424 -24.56 -12.00 21.33
N SER A 425 -23.31 -12.23 21.72
CA SER A 425 -22.62 -13.53 21.55
C SER A 425 -23.28 -14.69 22.31
N ASN A 426 -24.00 -14.37 23.38
CA ASN A 426 -24.75 -15.32 24.20
C ASN A 426 -26.21 -15.50 23.74
N PHE A 427 -26.59 -14.93 22.60
CA PHE A 427 -27.93 -15.02 22.03
C PHE A 427 -28.36 -16.47 21.75
N VAL A 428 -29.61 -16.79 22.07
CA VAL A 428 -30.26 -18.07 21.74
C VAL A 428 -31.42 -17.85 20.77
N ASN A 429 -32.35 -16.95 21.12
CA ASN A 429 -33.42 -16.53 20.23
C ASN A 429 -33.99 -15.18 20.67
N PHE A 430 -34.70 -14.55 19.74
CA PHE A 430 -35.50 -13.35 19.96
C PHE A 430 -36.97 -13.68 19.73
N SER A 431 -37.86 -13.07 20.50
CA SER A 431 -39.29 -13.25 20.31
C SER A 431 -40.06 -11.94 20.46
N VAL A 432 -41.01 -11.74 19.54
CA VAL A 432 -41.79 -10.51 19.44
C VAL A 432 -43.28 -10.82 19.30
N LYS A 433 -44.09 -10.04 20.02
CA LYS A 433 -45.54 -10.00 19.87
C LYS A 433 -46.00 -8.55 19.79
N TRP A 434 -46.34 -8.12 18.58
CA TRP A 434 -46.76 -6.77 18.23
C TRP A 434 -48.15 -6.80 17.58
N ASN A 435 -49.10 -6.03 18.14
CA ASN A 435 -50.44 -5.89 17.61
C ASN A 435 -50.75 -4.44 17.22
N PRO A 436 -50.75 -4.08 15.92
CA PRO A 436 -50.98 -2.71 15.46
C PRO A 436 -52.44 -2.26 15.61
N ILE A 437 -53.40 -3.18 15.78
CA ILE A 437 -54.81 -2.84 16.02
C ILE A 437 -54.94 -2.20 17.41
N TYR A 438 -54.29 -2.79 18.41
CA TYR A 438 -54.32 -2.33 19.80
C TYR A 438 -53.14 -1.46 20.21
N ASP A 439 -52.19 -1.23 19.30
CA ASP A 439 -50.94 -0.49 19.56
C ASP A 439 -50.14 -1.11 20.73
N GLU A 440 -50.13 -2.46 20.78
CA GLU A 440 -49.65 -3.22 21.93
C GLU A 440 -48.43 -4.07 21.55
N LEU A 441 -47.29 -3.79 22.21
CA LEU A 441 -46.10 -4.63 22.19
C LEU A 441 -46.09 -5.50 23.44
N SER A 442 -46.74 -6.65 23.40
CA SER A 442 -46.87 -7.54 24.57
C SER A 442 -45.62 -8.38 24.84
N LYS A 443 -44.69 -8.48 23.87
CA LYS A 443 -43.43 -9.23 24.00
C LYS A 443 -42.36 -8.65 23.10
N PHE A 444 -41.17 -8.42 23.65
CA PHE A 444 -39.98 -8.00 22.91
C PHE A 444 -38.78 -8.49 23.73
N ALA A 445 -38.45 -9.77 23.55
CA ALA A 445 -37.68 -10.53 24.53
C ALA A 445 -36.57 -11.38 23.90
N LEU A 446 -35.44 -11.44 24.60
CA LEU A 446 -34.23 -12.17 24.23
C LEU A 446 -33.95 -13.31 25.21
N ILE A 447 -33.54 -14.47 24.69
CA ILE A 447 -33.06 -15.60 25.49
C ILE A 447 -31.55 -15.71 25.34
N THR A 448 -30.86 -15.94 26.46
CA THR A 448 -29.39 -16.07 26.52
C THR A 448 -28.97 -17.50 26.87
N ASN A 449 -27.72 -17.87 26.57
CA ASN A 449 -27.15 -19.20 26.83
C ASN A 449 -26.25 -19.27 28.08
N ASP A 450 -25.97 -18.13 28.72
CA ASP A 450 -25.07 -18.01 29.87
C ASP A 450 -25.73 -17.36 31.10
N GLY A 451 -27.00 -16.96 30.97
CA GLY A 451 -27.75 -16.30 32.03
C GLY A 451 -27.37 -14.85 32.28
N PHE A 452 -26.63 -14.19 31.39
CA PHE A 452 -26.24 -12.77 31.52
C PHE A 452 -26.95 -11.89 30.47
N PRO A 453 -27.67 -10.81 30.84
CA PRO A 453 -27.98 -10.36 32.21
C PRO A 453 -29.02 -11.25 32.91
N ASN A 454 -29.79 -12.06 32.16
CA ASN A 454 -30.68 -13.10 32.65
C ASN A 454 -30.94 -14.12 31.52
N TRP A 455 -31.43 -15.30 31.84
CA TRP A 455 -31.83 -16.33 30.86
C TRP A 455 -32.97 -15.87 29.94
N TYR A 456 -33.83 -15.00 30.46
CA TYR A 456 -34.94 -14.37 29.73
C TYR A 456 -34.93 -12.88 30.04
N VAL A 457 -34.74 -12.06 29.01
CA VAL A 457 -34.67 -10.59 29.11
C VAL A 457 -35.80 -10.02 28.26
N ASP A 458 -36.85 -9.52 28.90
CA ASP A 458 -38.02 -8.94 28.23
C ASP A 458 -38.12 -7.46 28.55
N PHE A 459 -38.09 -6.66 27.50
CA PHE A 459 -38.07 -5.22 27.58
C PHE A 459 -39.30 -4.60 26.88
N SER A 460 -40.34 -5.38 26.64
CA SER A 460 -41.60 -4.87 26.08
C SER A 460 -42.26 -3.80 26.96
N ASN A 461 -42.10 -3.90 28.28
CA ASN A 461 -42.68 -2.96 29.26
C ASN A 461 -41.79 -1.72 29.50
N THR A 462 -40.53 -1.75 29.06
CA THR A 462 -39.57 -0.66 29.28
C THR A 462 -39.18 0.04 27.99
N ALA A 463 -39.50 -0.53 26.82
CA ALA A 463 -39.28 0.09 25.53
C ALA A 463 -40.25 1.25 25.28
N GLU A 464 -39.72 2.35 24.75
CA GLU A 464 -40.52 3.42 24.16
C GLU A 464 -40.59 3.18 22.65
N PHE A 465 -41.78 3.13 22.06
CA PHE A 465 -41.90 2.74 20.65
C PHE A 465 -43.01 3.50 19.91
N GLN A 466 -42.83 3.58 18.60
CA GLN A 466 -43.86 3.86 17.61
C GLN A 466 -43.64 2.82 16.51
N LEU A 467 -44.50 1.80 16.40
CA LEU A 467 -44.35 0.78 15.35
C LEU A 467 -45.52 0.77 14.34
N LYS A 468 -46.56 1.56 14.57
CA LYS A 468 -47.83 1.51 13.82
C LYS A 468 -47.88 2.42 12.59
N ASN A 469 -47.21 3.55 12.64
CA ASN A 469 -47.25 4.60 11.61
C ASN A 469 -45.91 4.70 10.88
N GLU A 470 -45.83 5.57 9.87
CA GLU A 470 -44.59 5.88 9.15
C GLU A 470 -43.44 6.26 10.11
N HIS A 471 -42.23 5.92 9.71
CA HIS A 471 -40.99 6.05 10.49
C HIS A 471 -41.01 5.26 11.81
N PRO A 472 -41.27 3.94 11.77
CA PRO A 472 -41.30 3.13 12.98
C PRO A 472 -39.95 3.12 13.70
N GLU A 473 -40.00 3.24 15.02
CA GLU A 473 -38.84 3.34 15.90
C GLU A 473 -39.09 2.68 17.25
N ILE A 474 -37.99 2.30 17.90
CA ILE A 474 -37.98 1.78 19.26
C ILE A 474 -36.75 2.29 20.01
N THR A 475 -36.93 2.68 21.25
CA THR A 475 -35.86 3.05 22.16
C THR A 475 -35.82 2.05 23.30
N LEU A 476 -34.66 1.42 23.46
CA LEU A 476 -34.37 0.42 24.47
C LEU A 476 -33.54 1.03 25.59
N ARG A 477 -33.95 0.78 26.84
CA ARG A 477 -33.26 1.29 28.02
C ARG A 477 -33.26 0.24 29.11
N ASN A 478 -32.16 0.17 29.86
CA ASN A 478 -31.97 -0.73 30.98
C ASN A 478 -32.18 -2.20 30.60
N THR A 479 -31.81 -2.61 29.38
CA THR A 479 -31.92 -4.01 28.96
C THR A 479 -30.94 -4.91 29.72
N GLY A 480 -29.85 -4.33 30.24
CA GLY A 480 -28.73 -5.05 30.85
C GLY A 480 -27.84 -5.76 29.84
N VAL A 481 -28.14 -5.64 28.54
CA VAL A 481 -27.34 -6.18 27.45
C VAL A 481 -26.43 -5.07 26.94
N ALA A 482 -25.12 -5.23 27.13
CA ALA A 482 -24.14 -4.22 26.73
C ALA A 482 -24.25 -3.94 25.23
N GLY A 483 -24.38 -2.67 24.84
CA GLY A 483 -24.52 -2.25 23.44
C GLY A 483 -25.94 -2.30 22.86
N LEU A 484 -26.93 -2.82 23.60
CA LEU A 484 -28.33 -2.89 23.12
C LEU A 484 -29.17 -1.66 23.48
N ASP A 485 -28.82 -0.96 24.56
CA ASP A 485 -29.52 0.26 24.99
C ASP A 485 -29.24 1.42 24.03
N ASP A 486 -30.19 1.69 23.13
CA ASP A 486 -30.10 2.72 22.10
C ASP A 486 -31.50 3.07 21.54
N SER A 487 -31.58 4.06 20.67
CA SER A 487 -32.74 4.35 19.81
C SER A 487 -32.50 3.79 18.40
N TYR A 488 -33.48 3.07 17.86
CA TYR A 488 -33.40 2.37 16.59
C TYR A 488 -34.52 2.79 15.64
N TRP A 489 -34.19 2.94 14.36
CA TRP A 489 -35.19 2.78 13.30
C TRP A 489 -35.49 1.30 13.13
N VAL A 490 -36.78 0.95 12.94
CA VAL A 490 -37.24 -0.43 12.81
C VAL A 490 -37.78 -0.66 11.41
N THR A 491 -37.53 -1.81 10.80
CA THR A 491 -38.31 -2.27 9.63
C THR A 491 -38.50 -3.77 9.68
N LEU A 492 -39.42 -4.27 8.86
CA LEU A 492 -39.63 -5.69 8.62
C LEU A 492 -39.50 -5.96 7.12
N GLU A 493 -38.40 -6.60 6.72
CA GLU A 493 -38.12 -6.90 5.32
C GLU A 493 -37.94 -8.40 5.13
N ASN A 494 -38.65 -8.98 4.16
CA ASN A 494 -38.62 -10.43 3.87
C ASN A 494 -38.88 -11.33 5.09
N GLY A 495 -39.61 -10.83 6.09
CA GLY A 495 -39.90 -11.54 7.33
C GLY A 495 -38.78 -11.51 8.37
N GLU A 496 -37.75 -10.67 8.17
CA GLU A 496 -36.68 -10.40 9.13
C GLU A 496 -36.93 -9.05 9.82
N LEU A 497 -36.69 -9.00 11.13
CA LEU A 497 -36.85 -7.77 11.91
C LEU A 497 -35.51 -7.04 12.01
N ILE A 498 -35.45 -5.83 11.49
CA ILE A 498 -34.21 -5.05 11.36
C ILE A 498 -34.28 -3.80 12.23
N LEU A 499 -33.24 -3.58 13.02
CA LEU A 499 -33.03 -2.42 13.87
C LEU A 499 -31.74 -1.71 13.46
N LYS A 500 -31.83 -0.45 13.03
CA LYS A 500 -30.67 0.41 12.75
C LYS A 500 -30.52 1.47 13.83
N SER A 501 -29.42 1.44 14.57
CA SER A 501 -29.11 2.43 15.60
C SER A 501 -29.06 3.83 14.99
N LYS A 502 -29.64 4.78 15.72
CA LYS A 502 -29.60 6.21 15.38
C LYS A 502 -28.32 6.91 15.88
N ASN A 503 -27.56 6.27 16.77
CA ASN A 503 -26.44 6.91 17.49
C ASN A 503 -25.07 6.32 17.16
N ASN A 504 -24.95 5.01 16.95
CA ASN A 504 -23.65 4.34 16.79
C ASN A 504 -23.49 3.58 15.46
N GLY A 505 -24.48 3.61 14.58
CA GLY A 505 -24.42 2.97 13.26
C GLY A 505 -24.56 1.44 13.28
N THR A 506 -24.82 0.81 14.43
CA THR A 506 -25.11 -0.63 14.51
C THR A 506 -26.38 -0.98 13.76
N LEU A 507 -26.32 -2.06 12.98
CA LEU A 507 -27.48 -2.69 12.34
C LEU A 507 -27.66 -4.11 12.90
N ILE A 508 -28.83 -4.40 13.46
CA ILE A 508 -29.19 -5.69 14.05
C ILE A 508 -30.33 -6.29 13.23
N CYS A 509 -30.14 -7.51 12.71
CA CYS A 509 -31.15 -8.25 11.99
C CYS A 509 -31.48 -9.54 12.73
N PHE A 510 -32.72 -9.66 13.23
CA PHE A 510 -33.26 -10.89 13.77
C PHE A 510 -33.87 -11.73 12.65
N SER A 511 -33.35 -12.94 12.46
CA SER A 511 -33.70 -13.81 11.33
C SER A 511 -33.87 -15.27 11.74
N ASN A 512 -34.58 -16.04 10.91
CA ASN A 512 -34.61 -17.50 10.99
C ASN A 512 -33.61 -18.16 10.01
N SER A 513 -32.92 -17.36 9.21
CA SER A 513 -31.79 -17.81 8.40
C SER A 513 -30.52 -17.83 9.25
N SER A 514 -29.75 -18.92 9.16
CA SER A 514 -28.39 -18.99 9.73
C SER A 514 -27.37 -18.23 8.89
N GLN A 515 -27.75 -17.76 7.70
CA GLN A 515 -26.94 -16.90 6.83
C GLN A 515 -27.46 -15.47 6.95
N ALA A 516 -26.57 -14.51 7.18
CA ALA A 516 -26.93 -13.09 7.19
C ALA A 516 -27.46 -12.65 5.81
N PRO A 517 -28.27 -11.59 5.72
CA PRO A 517 -28.56 -10.94 4.43
C PRO A 517 -27.27 -10.66 3.67
N LEU A 518 -27.22 -10.86 2.35
CA LEU A 518 -25.98 -10.68 1.56
C LEU A 518 -25.30 -9.33 1.77
N CYS A 519 -26.08 -8.29 2.05
CA CYS A 519 -25.56 -6.96 2.35
C CYS A 519 -24.95 -6.88 3.76
N MET A 520 -25.47 -7.65 4.73
CA MET A 520 -24.95 -7.79 6.10
C MET A 520 -23.92 -8.92 6.26
N GLN A 521 -23.82 -9.80 5.26
CA GLN A 521 -22.62 -10.57 5.05
C GLN A 521 -21.58 -9.53 4.68
N GLY A 522 -20.94 -8.93 5.69
CA GLY A 522 -19.61 -8.38 5.52
C GLY A 522 -18.88 -9.43 4.73
N ASP A 523 -18.56 -9.08 3.49
CA ASP A 523 -18.03 -10.02 2.52
C ASP A 523 -17.00 -10.82 3.31
N ARG A 524 -17.14 -12.14 3.39
CA ARG A 524 -16.05 -12.98 3.93
C ARG A 524 -14.87 -12.93 2.95
N GLN A 525 -14.54 -11.77 2.41
CA GLN A 525 -13.19 -11.31 2.26
C GLN A 525 -12.66 -11.05 3.67
N LYS A 526 -12.42 -12.15 4.38
CA LYS A 526 -11.17 -12.18 5.10
C LYS A 526 -10.13 -11.82 4.06
N VAL A 527 -9.52 -10.64 4.13
CA VAL A 527 -8.32 -10.31 3.35
C VAL A 527 -7.15 -11.12 3.93
N THR A 528 -7.35 -12.43 4.07
CA THR A 528 -6.29 -13.41 3.87
C THR A 528 -6.11 -13.46 2.39
N SER A 529 -5.04 -12.81 1.92
CA SER A 529 -4.45 -13.06 0.62
C SER A 529 -4.71 -14.49 0.15
N ILE A 530 -5.23 -14.59 -1.07
CA ILE A 530 -5.30 -15.82 -1.83
C ILE A 530 -3.88 -16.41 -1.88
N SER A 531 -3.59 -17.35 -0.99
CA SER A 531 -2.57 -18.42 -1.03
C SER A 531 -2.26 -18.87 0.41
N ASN A 532 -3.08 -19.76 0.97
CA ASN A 532 -2.67 -20.53 2.14
C ASN A 532 -1.62 -21.56 1.70
N THR A 533 -0.39 -21.11 1.45
CA THR A 533 0.75 -22.02 1.39
C THR A 533 1.36 -22.04 2.78
N GLN A 534 1.05 -23.09 3.54
CA GLN A 534 1.90 -23.44 4.68
C GLN A 534 3.32 -23.57 4.14
N ASN A 535 4.20 -22.62 4.49
CA ASN A 535 5.60 -22.69 4.08
C ASN A 535 6.27 -23.84 4.85
N LEU A 536 6.42 -24.98 4.17
CA LEU A 536 7.24 -26.09 4.63
C LEU A 536 8.67 -25.61 4.81
N ARG A 537 9.24 -25.84 5.99
CA ARG A 537 10.62 -25.46 6.30
C ARG A 537 11.45 -26.70 6.58
N PRO A 538 12.24 -27.19 5.61
CA PRO A 538 13.23 -28.23 5.86
C PRO A 538 14.44 -27.61 6.58
N TYR A 539 14.87 -28.22 7.70
CA TYR A 539 16.01 -27.77 8.47
C TYR A 539 16.85 -28.94 9.00
N PRO A 540 18.18 -28.78 9.14
CA PRO A 540 18.97 -27.63 8.71
C PRO A 540 19.03 -27.54 7.18
N ASN A 541 19.06 -26.32 6.64
CA ASN A 541 19.30 -26.05 5.23
C ASN A 541 20.37 -24.95 5.12
N PRO A 542 21.60 -25.24 4.67
CA PRO A 542 22.02 -26.49 4.02
C PRO A 542 22.06 -27.72 4.94
N ALA A 543 21.62 -28.86 4.42
CA ALA A 543 21.51 -30.14 5.11
C ALA A 543 22.78 -30.98 4.90
N LYS A 544 23.23 -31.68 5.96
CA LYS A 544 24.31 -32.67 5.85
C LYS A 544 23.75 -34.07 5.67
N ASN A 545 23.27 -34.74 6.71
CA ASN A 545 22.86 -36.15 6.57
C ASN A 545 21.34 -36.33 6.64
N SER A 546 20.60 -35.32 7.07
CA SER A 546 19.14 -35.39 7.22
C SER A 546 18.54 -33.99 7.29
N ILE A 547 17.23 -33.91 7.03
CA ILE A 547 16.38 -32.74 7.30
C ILE A 547 15.21 -33.15 8.20
N ALA A 548 14.82 -32.28 9.12
CA ALA A 548 13.51 -32.25 9.77
C ALA A 548 12.60 -31.28 9.01
N ILE A 549 11.28 -31.47 9.10
CA ILE A 549 10.31 -30.66 8.36
C ILE A 549 9.37 -30.00 9.36
N ASP A 550 9.48 -28.67 9.49
CA ASP A 550 8.53 -27.87 10.27
C ASP A 550 7.29 -27.52 9.43
N ASN A 551 6.16 -27.32 10.11
CA ASN A 551 4.85 -26.99 9.54
C ASN A 551 4.30 -28.05 8.58
N LEU A 552 4.50 -29.34 8.91
CA LEU A 552 3.84 -30.43 8.18
C LEU A 552 2.31 -30.35 8.33
N PRO A 553 1.55 -30.43 7.22
CA PRO A 553 0.10 -30.53 7.26
C PRO A 553 -0.34 -31.72 8.14
N PRO A 554 -1.36 -31.57 9.01
CA PRO A 554 -1.85 -32.65 9.87
C PRO A 554 -2.31 -33.90 9.12
N THR A 555 -2.70 -33.75 7.86
CA THR A 555 -3.18 -34.81 6.95
C THR A 555 -2.09 -35.24 5.95
N THR A 556 -0.82 -35.07 6.28
CA THR A 556 0.29 -35.49 5.40
C THR A 556 0.31 -37.01 5.25
N ASP A 557 0.24 -37.48 4.01
CA ASP A 557 0.32 -38.91 3.67
C ASP A 557 1.72 -39.31 3.22
N GLN A 558 2.42 -38.42 2.51
CA GLN A 558 3.68 -38.76 1.84
C GLN A 558 4.61 -37.55 1.70
N VAL A 559 5.90 -37.81 1.82
CA VAL A 559 6.98 -36.85 1.61
C VAL A 559 7.92 -37.38 0.53
N ASN A 560 8.12 -36.60 -0.53
CA ASN A 560 9.03 -36.91 -1.63
C ASN A 560 10.22 -35.94 -1.63
N VAL A 561 11.40 -36.44 -1.97
CA VAL A 561 12.57 -35.63 -2.33
C VAL A 561 12.80 -35.80 -3.83
N MET A 562 12.91 -34.69 -4.55
CA MET A 562 13.14 -34.65 -5.99
C MET A 562 14.47 -33.99 -6.32
N ASN A 563 15.14 -34.47 -7.38
CA ASN A 563 16.30 -33.79 -7.94
C ASN A 563 15.88 -32.56 -8.79
N ILE A 564 16.87 -31.83 -9.32
CA ILE A 564 16.63 -30.64 -10.17
C ILE A 564 15.88 -30.92 -11.47
N ASN A 565 15.86 -32.19 -11.92
CA ASN A 565 15.12 -32.62 -13.11
C ASN A 565 13.66 -32.98 -12.78
N GLY A 566 13.25 -32.87 -11.51
CA GLY A 566 11.90 -33.20 -11.04
C GLY A 566 11.67 -34.70 -10.81
N GLU A 567 12.72 -35.53 -10.86
CA GLU A 567 12.62 -36.96 -10.60
C GLU A 567 12.59 -37.20 -9.09
N VAL A 568 11.63 -37.99 -8.60
CA VAL A 568 11.55 -38.39 -7.19
C VAL A 568 12.69 -39.37 -6.89
N VAL A 569 13.65 -38.92 -6.07
CA VAL A 569 14.83 -39.69 -5.66
C VAL A 569 14.65 -40.35 -4.30
N LEU A 570 13.75 -39.84 -3.44
CA LEU A 570 13.33 -40.49 -2.19
C LEU A 570 11.83 -40.28 -1.99
N SER A 571 11.18 -41.26 -1.37
CA SER A 571 9.76 -41.17 -1.03
C SER A 571 9.48 -41.88 0.29
N LEU A 572 8.83 -41.18 1.22
CA LEU A 572 8.53 -41.65 2.57
C LEU A 572 7.04 -41.49 2.87
N PRO A 573 6.31 -42.57 3.20
CA PRO A 573 4.96 -42.45 3.74
C PRO A 573 5.02 -41.93 5.19
N VAL A 574 4.10 -41.03 5.55
CA VAL A 574 3.99 -40.45 6.90
C VAL A 574 2.69 -40.94 7.55
N SER A 575 2.79 -41.40 8.80
CA SER A 575 1.61 -41.76 9.61
C SER A 575 1.53 -40.82 10.81
N ILE A 576 0.36 -40.21 11.02
CA ILE A 576 0.09 -39.02 11.87
C ILE A 576 0.23 -39.30 13.39
N LYS A 577 1.39 -39.78 13.84
CA LYS A 577 1.72 -39.96 15.27
C LYS A 577 3.07 -39.38 15.67
N GLN A 578 3.79 -38.71 14.78
CA GLN A 578 5.08 -38.08 15.10
C GLN A 578 5.08 -36.60 14.75
N SER A 579 5.39 -35.77 15.74
CA SER A 579 5.60 -34.32 15.62
C SER A 579 6.94 -33.95 14.97
N ASP A 580 7.81 -34.92 14.68
CA ASP A 580 9.16 -34.71 14.14
C ASP A 580 9.44 -35.69 12.98
N VAL A 581 8.98 -35.37 11.77
CA VAL A 581 9.35 -36.17 10.58
C VAL A 581 10.76 -35.78 10.15
N ARG A 582 11.66 -36.77 10.13
CA ARG A 582 13.04 -36.61 9.64
C ARG A 582 13.26 -37.45 8.39
N VAL A 583 13.85 -36.83 7.38
CA VAL A 583 14.23 -37.47 6.12
C VAL A 583 15.75 -37.64 6.10
N SER A 584 16.22 -38.87 5.96
CA SER A 584 17.64 -39.16 5.74
C SER A 584 18.05 -38.84 4.31
N LEU A 585 19.23 -38.25 4.15
CA LEU A 585 19.81 -37.80 2.87
C LEU A 585 21.18 -38.42 2.62
N GLU A 586 21.60 -39.42 3.41
CA GLU A 586 22.96 -40.00 3.37
C GLU A 586 23.34 -40.56 1.99
N GLU A 587 22.37 -41.10 1.26
CA GLU A 587 22.59 -41.70 -0.07
C GLU A 587 22.49 -40.68 -1.22
N LEU A 588 22.17 -39.42 -0.93
CA LEU A 588 22.03 -38.37 -1.93
C LEU A 588 23.35 -37.59 -2.11
N PRO A 589 23.83 -37.40 -3.36
CA PRO A 589 24.99 -36.55 -3.61
C PRO A 589 24.71 -35.09 -3.24
N SER A 590 25.76 -34.32 -2.94
CA SER A 590 25.67 -32.88 -2.69
C SER A 590 25.03 -32.16 -3.88
N GLY A 591 24.08 -31.27 -3.62
CA GLY A 591 23.30 -30.62 -4.66
C GLY A 591 22.00 -30.00 -4.15
N MET A 592 21.25 -29.38 -5.07
CA MET A 592 19.94 -28.81 -4.79
C MET A 592 18.85 -29.88 -4.98
N TYR A 593 17.93 -29.95 -4.02
CA TYR A 593 16.79 -30.84 -4.05
C TYR A 593 15.49 -30.09 -3.72
N PHE A 594 14.37 -30.67 -4.11
CA PHE A 594 13.04 -30.19 -3.78
C PHE A 594 12.35 -31.19 -2.86
N LEU A 595 11.78 -30.71 -1.77
CA LEU A 595 10.91 -31.45 -0.89
C LEU A 595 9.46 -31.21 -1.33
N GLU A 596 8.71 -32.28 -1.59
CA GLU A 596 7.28 -32.24 -1.85
C GLU A 596 6.55 -33.00 -0.75
N VAL A 597 5.51 -32.39 -0.17
CA VAL A 597 4.63 -33.01 0.80
C VAL A 597 3.24 -33.14 0.18
N ILE A 598 2.73 -34.37 0.17
CA ILE A 598 1.41 -34.74 -0.35
C ILE A 598 0.49 -34.98 0.85
N SER A 599 -0.67 -34.35 0.80
CA SER A 599 -1.75 -34.51 1.78
C SER A 599 -3.09 -34.56 1.05
N ASP A 600 -4.13 -35.06 1.73
CA ASP A 600 -5.51 -35.13 1.21
C ASP A 600 -6.05 -33.82 0.58
N THR A 601 -5.55 -32.66 1.04
CA THR A 601 -6.08 -31.35 0.66
C THR A 601 -5.12 -30.51 -0.19
N GLN A 602 -3.82 -30.81 -0.20
CA GLN A 602 -2.81 -30.00 -0.89
C GLN A 602 -1.48 -30.73 -1.14
N ASN A 603 -0.80 -30.33 -2.21
CA ASN A 603 0.60 -30.67 -2.48
C ASN A 603 1.47 -29.42 -2.33
N VAL A 604 2.40 -29.42 -1.39
CA VAL A 604 3.26 -28.27 -1.10
C VAL A 604 4.72 -28.62 -1.42
N LYS A 605 5.44 -27.71 -2.09
CA LYS A 605 6.84 -27.89 -2.49
C LYS A 605 7.74 -26.82 -1.91
N THR A 606 8.96 -27.18 -1.54
CA THR A 606 10.01 -26.27 -1.07
C THR A 606 11.39 -26.78 -1.48
N ARG A 607 12.42 -25.92 -1.47
CA ARG A 607 13.79 -26.30 -1.87
C ARG A 607 14.72 -26.41 -0.66
N PHE A 608 15.72 -27.30 -0.75
CA PHE A 608 16.83 -27.34 0.19
C PHE A 608 18.14 -27.75 -0.50
N ILE A 609 19.27 -27.45 0.13
CA ILE A 609 20.61 -27.75 -0.36
C ILE A 609 21.19 -28.88 0.49
N LYS A 610 21.67 -29.96 -0.13
CA LYS A 610 22.49 -31.01 0.50
C LYS A 610 23.96 -30.66 0.31
N GLN A 611 24.71 -30.57 1.40
CA GLN A 611 26.18 -30.39 1.42
C GLN A 611 26.91 -31.70 1.47
#